data_AF-A0AAD9AVB0-F1
#
_entry.id   AF-A0AAD9AVB0-F1
#
_cell.length_a   1.000
_cell.length_b   1.000
_cell.length_c   1.000
_cell.angle_alpha   90.00
_cell.angle_beta   90.00
_cell.angle_gamma   90.00
#
_symmetry.space_group_name_H-M   'P 1'
#
loop_
_entity.id
_entity.type
_entity.pdbx_description
1 polymer ?
#
loop_
_entity_poly.entity_id
_entity_poly.type
_entity_poly.pdbx_seq_one_letter_code
_entity_poly.pdbx_strand_id
1 'polypeptide(L)'
;MPVSPEALTLTLAGFMCGYYFSGAFVFMPAVKTAPSPLVAQQWKRAWDVGRYVGKVVVTGTAASFAYLAYTEPMKTGSLRFPLFAAATCIVGAIVPYTIFVSYPFNEAINWQLRATEGERTDLKELVADWGRTDWNRSLLAFFGTLVGVCGALA
;
A
#
# COMPACT_ATOMS: atom_id res chain seq x y z
N MET A 1 -31.15 5.74 -3.31
CA MET A 1 -30.79 4.36 -2.94
C MET A 1 -29.59 4.42 -2.00
N PRO A 2 -29.56 3.69 -0.88
CA PRO A 2 -28.34 3.56 -0.10
C PRO A 2 -27.26 2.84 -0.93
N VAL A 3 -26.01 3.25 -0.79
CA VAL A 3 -24.85 2.63 -1.47
C VAL A 3 -24.63 1.24 -0.86
N SER A 4 -24.40 0.21 -1.69
CA SER A 4 -24.15 -1.14 -1.17
C SER A 4 -22.78 -1.23 -0.47
N PRO A 5 -22.60 -2.10 0.54
CA PRO A 5 -21.31 -2.33 1.17
C PRO A 5 -20.20 -2.74 0.19
N GLU A 6 -20.56 -3.51 -0.85
CA GLU A 6 -19.63 -3.90 -1.91
C GLU A 6 -19.17 -2.69 -2.72
N ALA A 7 -20.09 -1.83 -3.15
CA ALA A 7 -19.74 -0.63 -3.92
C ALA A 7 -18.82 0.31 -3.10
N LEU A 8 -19.08 0.46 -1.80
CA LEU A 8 -18.22 1.21 -0.89
C LEU A 8 -16.82 0.57 -0.79
N THR A 9 -16.76 -0.75 -0.60
CA THR A 9 -15.51 -1.51 -0.45
C THR A 9 -14.66 -1.44 -1.71
N LEU A 10 -15.27 -1.62 -2.89
CA LEU A 10 -14.58 -1.55 -4.18
C LEU A 10 -14.13 -0.13 -4.51
N THR A 11 -14.89 0.90 -4.12
CA THR A 11 -14.46 2.30 -4.25
C THR A 11 -13.22 2.57 -3.39
N LEU A 12 -13.21 2.09 -2.14
CA LEU A 12 -12.07 2.23 -1.24
C LEU A 12 -10.84 1.46 -1.75
N ALA A 13 -11.03 0.24 -2.25
CA ALA A 13 -9.98 -0.58 -2.84
C ALA A 13 -9.41 0.03 -4.15
N GLY A 14 -10.28 0.63 -4.97
CA GLY A 14 -9.88 1.37 -6.16
C GLY A 14 -9.04 2.60 -5.81
N PHE A 15 -9.47 3.38 -4.81
CA PHE A 15 -8.68 4.50 -4.28
C PHE A 15 -7.30 4.03 -3.76
N MET A 16 -7.26 2.93 -3.00
CA MET A 16 -6.02 2.32 -2.53
C MET A 16 -5.07 1.97 -3.68
N CYS A 17 -5.58 1.28 -4.72
CA CYS A 17 -4.77 0.94 -5.89
C CYS A 17 -4.24 2.19 -6.58
N GLY A 18 -5.09 3.19 -6.85
CA GLY A 18 -4.67 4.45 -7.47
C GLY A 18 -3.60 5.17 -6.66
N TYR A 19 -3.74 5.19 -5.34
CA TYR A 19 -2.75 5.76 -4.42
C TYR A 19 -1.38 5.07 -4.53
N TYR A 20 -1.34 3.73 -4.45
CA TYR A 20 -0.10 2.96 -4.54
C TYR A 20 0.55 3.06 -5.93
N PHE A 21 -0.23 2.94 -7.00
CA PHE A 21 0.28 3.08 -8.37
C PHE A 21 0.82 4.49 -8.65
N SER A 22 0.17 5.53 -8.14
CA SER A 22 0.68 6.90 -8.21
C SER A 22 2.06 7.02 -7.54
N GLY A 23 2.23 6.38 -6.38
CA GLY A 23 3.53 6.24 -5.71
C GLY A 23 4.59 5.61 -6.61
N ALA A 24 4.30 4.45 -7.17
CA ALA A 24 5.27 3.66 -7.94
C ALA A 24 5.60 4.24 -9.33
N PHE A 25 4.60 4.76 -10.06
CA PHE A 25 4.75 5.14 -11.47
C PHE A 25 4.84 6.65 -11.72
N VAL A 26 4.33 7.47 -10.81
CA VAL A 26 4.37 8.93 -10.96
C VAL A 26 5.42 9.52 -10.03
N PHE A 27 5.29 9.24 -8.73
CA PHE A 27 6.13 9.85 -7.71
C PHE A 27 7.58 9.32 -7.75
N MET A 28 7.77 8.00 -7.68
CA MET A 28 9.12 7.42 -7.59
C MET A 28 10.03 7.77 -8.78
N PRO A 29 9.57 7.71 -10.05
CA PRO A 29 10.38 8.15 -11.19
C PRO A 29 10.75 9.64 -11.11
N ALA A 30 9.82 10.51 -10.72
CA ALA A 30 10.05 11.94 -10.59
C ALA A 30 11.04 12.28 -9.45
N VAL A 31 10.95 11.61 -8.31
CA VAL A 31 11.86 11.83 -7.19
C VAL A 31 13.28 11.40 -7.55
N LYS A 32 13.46 10.30 -8.28
CA LYS A 32 14.79 9.78 -8.64
C LYS A 32 15.59 10.71 -9.56
N THR A 33 14.98 11.71 -10.20
CA THR A 33 15.72 12.68 -11.02
C THR A 33 16.34 13.80 -10.18
N ALA A 34 15.93 13.97 -8.91
CA ALA A 34 16.46 15.01 -8.05
C ALA A 34 17.91 14.74 -7.60
N PRO A 35 18.67 15.77 -7.18
CA PRO A 35 19.96 15.61 -6.51
C PRO A 35 19.83 14.89 -5.16
N SER A 36 20.88 14.16 -4.75
CA SER A 36 20.87 13.22 -3.62
C SER A 36 20.22 13.72 -2.31
N PRO A 37 20.49 14.93 -1.77
CA PRO A 37 19.80 15.38 -0.56
C PRO A 37 18.32 15.72 -0.82
N LEU A 38 17.99 16.22 -2.01
CA LEU A 38 16.62 16.59 -2.36
C LEU A 38 15.73 15.36 -2.57
N VAL A 39 16.28 14.27 -3.12
CA VAL A 39 15.58 12.97 -3.27
C VAL A 39 15.03 12.51 -1.92
N ALA A 40 15.87 12.47 -0.88
CA ALA A 40 15.47 12.02 0.45
C ALA A 40 14.47 12.98 1.11
N GLN A 41 14.59 14.29 0.90
CA GLN A 41 13.63 15.27 1.42
C GLN A 41 12.24 15.14 0.76
N GLN A 42 12.20 14.98 -0.57
CA GLN A 42 10.96 14.75 -1.31
C GLN A 42 10.30 13.43 -0.91
N TRP A 43 11.09 12.36 -0.81
CA TRP A 43 10.66 11.09 -0.25
C TRP A 43 10.07 11.25 1.15
N LYS A 44 10.77 11.95 2.06
CA LYS A 44 10.35 12.13 3.44
C LYS A 44 9.00 12.84 3.53
N ARG A 45 8.81 13.89 2.71
CA ARG A 45 7.54 14.62 2.67
C ARG A 45 6.39 13.72 2.24
N ALA A 46 6.59 12.90 1.21
CA ALA A 46 5.57 11.95 0.77
C ALA A 46 5.33 10.83 1.79
N TRP A 47 6.40 10.30 2.42
CA TRP A 47 6.31 9.30 3.47
C TRP A 47 5.50 9.79 4.68
N ASP A 48 5.71 11.04 5.09
CA ASP A 48 4.97 11.64 6.20
C ASP A 48 3.48 11.73 5.94
N VAL A 49 3.06 11.98 4.69
CA VAL A 49 1.64 11.91 4.31
C VAL A 49 1.19 10.46 4.24
N GLY A 50 1.97 9.62 3.57
CA GLY A 50 1.60 8.24 3.28
C GLY A 50 1.50 7.33 4.49
N ARG A 51 2.24 7.60 5.56
CA ARG A 51 2.10 6.84 6.82
C ARG A 51 0.78 7.08 7.53
N TYR A 52 0.05 8.16 7.23
CA TYR A 52 -1.30 8.38 7.74
C TYR A 52 -2.34 7.88 6.74
N VAL A 53 -2.27 8.34 5.48
CA VAL A 53 -3.22 7.96 4.42
C VAL A 53 -3.18 6.46 4.18
N GLY A 54 -2.00 5.88 3.98
CA GLY A 54 -1.81 4.46 3.71
C GLY A 54 -2.33 3.57 4.84
N LYS A 55 -2.11 3.95 6.11
CA LYS A 55 -2.65 3.19 7.24
C LYS A 55 -4.19 3.14 7.20
N VAL A 56 -4.84 4.30 7.07
CA VAL A 56 -6.31 4.39 7.05
C VAL A 56 -6.90 3.61 5.89
N VAL A 57 -6.31 3.77 4.70
CA VAL A 57 -6.84 3.17 3.48
C VAL A 57 -6.62 1.66 3.45
N VAL A 58 -5.44 1.17 3.84
CA VAL A 58 -5.14 -0.27 3.86
C VAL A 58 -5.97 -0.98 4.92
N THR A 59 -5.98 -0.48 6.16
CA THR A 59 -6.75 -1.13 7.24
C THR A 59 -8.24 -1.03 6.98
N GLY A 60 -8.73 0.11 6.48
CA GLY A 60 -10.12 0.29 6.09
C GLY A 60 -10.53 -0.66 4.97
N THR A 61 -9.70 -0.83 3.94
CA THR A 61 -9.97 -1.76 2.83
C THR A 61 -10.00 -3.20 3.32
N ALA A 62 -8.98 -3.63 4.07
CA ALA A 62 -8.91 -4.99 4.61
C ALA A 62 -10.10 -5.30 5.52
N ALA A 63 -10.46 -4.37 6.41
CA ALA A 63 -11.62 -4.51 7.30
C ALA A 63 -12.94 -4.55 6.53
N SER A 64 -13.07 -3.79 5.45
CA SER A 64 -14.27 -3.80 4.60
C SER A 64 -14.43 -5.13 3.86
N PHE A 65 -13.35 -5.68 3.30
CA PHE A 65 -13.38 -7.05 2.76
C PHE A 65 -13.67 -8.10 3.84
N ALA A 66 -13.14 -7.92 5.06
CA ALA A 66 -13.39 -8.85 6.16
C ALA A 66 -14.87 -8.84 6.56
N TYR A 67 -15.48 -7.65 6.57
CA TYR A 67 -16.91 -7.48 6.79
C TYR A 67 -17.74 -8.18 5.71
N LEU A 68 -17.40 -7.98 4.42
CA LEU A 68 -18.07 -8.69 3.33
C LEU A 68 -17.96 -10.21 3.51
N ALA A 69 -16.76 -10.74 3.76
CA ALA A 69 -16.55 -12.16 4.03
C ALA A 69 -17.39 -12.66 5.21
N TYR A 70 -17.44 -11.90 6.31
CA TYR A 70 -18.24 -12.25 7.49
C TYR A 70 -19.74 -12.33 7.20
N THR A 71 -20.26 -11.48 6.31
CA THR A 71 -21.69 -11.47 5.93
C THR A 71 -22.06 -12.54 4.90
N GLU A 72 -21.10 -13.15 4.22
CA GLU A 72 -21.36 -14.17 3.21
C GLU A 72 -21.70 -15.53 3.86
N PRO A 73 -22.82 -16.18 3.48
CA PRO A 73 -23.13 -17.50 3.97
C PRO A 73 -22.18 -18.54 3.37
N MET A 74 -21.66 -19.45 4.20
CA MET A 74 -20.86 -20.59 3.75
C MET A 74 -21.75 -21.62 3.03
N LYS A 75 -22.10 -21.33 1.78
CA LYS A 75 -22.88 -22.21 0.89
C LYS A 75 -21.94 -22.98 -0.03
N THR A 76 -22.15 -24.29 -0.13
CA THR A 76 -21.44 -25.14 -1.10
C THR A 76 -21.62 -24.60 -2.52
N GLY A 77 -20.52 -24.29 -3.20
CA GLY A 77 -20.52 -23.76 -4.57
C GLY A 77 -20.42 -22.24 -4.70
N SER A 78 -20.58 -21.47 -3.60
CA SER A 78 -20.32 -20.02 -3.63
C SER A 78 -18.84 -19.72 -3.38
N LEU A 79 -18.23 -18.91 -4.26
CA LEU A 79 -16.86 -18.45 -4.09
C LEU A 79 -16.76 -17.09 -3.37
N ARG A 80 -17.88 -16.46 -3.02
CA ARG A 80 -17.92 -15.12 -2.43
C ARG A 80 -17.16 -15.06 -1.10
N PHE A 81 -17.49 -15.95 -0.16
CA PHE A 81 -16.78 -16.06 1.14
C PHE A 81 -15.26 -16.26 0.96
N PRO A 82 -14.77 -17.31 0.27
CA PRO A 82 -13.33 -17.54 0.18
C PRO A 82 -12.60 -16.44 -0.59
N LEU A 83 -13.23 -15.78 -1.58
CA LEU A 83 -12.62 -14.66 -2.31
C LEU A 83 -12.51 -13.41 -1.44
N PHE A 84 -13.56 -13.02 -0.71
CA PHE A 84 -13.45 -11.87 0.20
C PHE A 84 -12.47 -12.14 1.35
N ALA A 85 -12.46 -13.36 1.91
CA ALA A 85 -11.48 -13.75 2.93
C ALA A 85 -10.03 -13.69 2.39
N ALA A 86 -9.80 -14.17 1.17
CA ALA A 86 -8.50 -14.06 0.51
C ALA A 86 -8.10 -12.59 0.27
N ALA A 87 -9.03 -11.75 -0.20
CA ALA A 87 -8.80 -10.32 -0.37
C ALA A 87 -8.41 -9.64 0.96
N THR A 88 -9.10 -9.96 2.06
CA THR A 88 -8.74 -9.50 3.41
C THR A 88 -7.31 -9.87 3.77
N CYS A 89 -6.91 -11.13 3.56
CA CYS A 89 -5.57 -11.59 3.89
C CYS A 89 -4.50 -10.90 3.04
N ILE A 90 -4.72 -10.76 1.73
CA ILE A 90 -3.76 -10.15 0.80
C ILE A 90 -3.58 -8.66 1.10
N VAL A 91 -4.68 -7.90 1.25
CA VAL A 91 -4.61 -6.47 1.60
C VAL A 91 -4.07 -6.30 3.02
N GLY A 92 -4.51 -7.14 3.96
CA GLY A 92 -4.02 -7.13 5.34
C GLY A 92 -2.51 -7.38 5.45
N ALA A 93 -1.94 -8.22 4.58
CA ALA A 93 -0.51 -8.52 4.54
C ALA A 93 0.37 -7.31 4.18
N ILE A 94 -0.19 -6.23 3.63
CA ILE A 94 0.52 -4.97 3.39
C ILE A 94 1.07 -4.38 4.70
N VAL A 95 0.34 -4.55 5.81
CA VAL A 95 0.76 -4.03 7.13
C VAL A 95 2.02 -4.72 7.64
N PRO A 96 2.04 -6.06 7.85
CA PRO A 96 3.27 -6.74 8.27
C PRO A 96 4.39 -6.58 7.24
N TYR A 97 4.10 -6.60 5.93
CA TYR A 97 5.11 -6.32 4.90
C TYR A 97 5.78 -4.96 5.11
N THR A 98 4.99 -3.91 5.37
CA THR A 98 5.51 -2.56 5.61
C THR A 98 6.41 -2.52 6.86
N ILE A 99 6.00 -3.19 7.94
CA ILE A 99 6.74 -3.20 9.20
C ILE A 99 8.06 -3.96 9.07
N PHE A 100 8.05 -5.15 8.46
CA PHE A 100 9.25 -6.00 8.41
C PHE A 100 10.18 -5.68 7.25
N VAL A 101 9.67 -5.16 6.13
CA VAL A 101 10.45 -4.96 4.91
C VAL A 101 10.72 -3.49 4.62
N SER A 102 9.72 -2.60 4.72
CA SER A 102 9.90 -1.19 4.35
C SER A 102 10.47 -0.32 5.48
N TYR A 103 10.13 -0.57 6.74
CA TYR A 103 10.59 0.24 7.87
C TYR A 103 12.11 0.33 8.04
N PRO A 104 12.90 -0.74 7.83
CA PRO A 104 14.36 -0.64 7.89
C PRO A 104 14.92 0.45 6.95
N PHE A 105 14.39 0.55 5.73
CA PHE A 105 14.78 1.59 4.77
C PHE A 105 14.31 2.97 5.23
N ASN A 106 13.09 3.08 5.77
CA ASN A 106 12.59 4.36 6.28
C ASN A 106 13.49 4.94 7.36
N GLU A 107 13.90 4.11 8.32
CA GLU A 107 14.76 4.52 9.42
C GLU A 107 16.16 4.86 8.93
N ALA A 108 16.71 4.10 7.98
CA ALA A 108 17.99 4.40 7.37
C ALA A 108 17.98 5.77 6.64
N ILE A 109 16.93 6.07 5.85
CA ILE A 109 16.80 7.36 5.16
C ILE A 109 16.64 8.50 6.18
N ASN A 110 15.79 8.31 7.20
CA ASN A 110 15.58 9.30 8.25
C ASN A 110 16.84 9.60 9.07
N TRP A 111 17.66 8.58 9.32
CA TRP A 111 18.95 8.75 9.98
C TRP A 111 19.89 9.62 9.14
N GLN A 112 20.05 9.29 7.86
CA GLN A 112 20.97 10.01 6.97
C GLN A 112 20.52 11.44 6.65
N LEU A 113 19.22 11.72 6.66
CA LEU A 113 18.71 13.09 6.58
C LEU A 113 19.15 13.96 7.76
N ARG A 114 19.42 13.37 8.93
CA ARG A 114 19.93 14.07 10.13
C ARG A 114 21.45 14.08 10.22
N ALA A 115 22.13 13.20 9.49
CA ALA A 115 23.58 13.09 9.49
C ALA A 115 24.25 14.31 8.82
N THR A 116 25.47 14.57 9.24
CA THR A 116 26.35 15.61 8.69
C THR A 116 26.73 15.26 7.25
N GLU A 117 26.99 16.25 6.37
CA GLU A 117 27.22 15.99 4.95
C GLU A 117 28.35 14.99 4.66
N GLY A 118 29.41 14.98 5.47
CA GLY A 118 30.53 14.04 5.34
C GLY A 118 30.23 12.58 5.76
N GLU A 119 29.09 12.32 6.39
CA GLU A 119 28.69 11.00 6.91
C GLU A 119 27.57 10.35 6.06
N ARG A 120 27.04 11.06 5.06
CA ARG A 120 25.94 10.56 4.24
C ARG A 120 26.43 9.54 3.21
N THR A 121 25.79 8.38 3.19
CA THR A 121 25.95 7.42 2.08
C THR A 121 25.06 7.83 0.90
N ASP A 122 24.97 7.00 -0.14
CA ASP A 122 24.12 7.30 -1.29
C ASP A 122 22.61 7.22 -0.94
N LEU A 123 22.05 8.36 -0.53
CA LEU A 123 20.62 8.56 -0.29
C LEU A 123 19.75 8.24 -1.51
N LYS A 124 20.29 8.40 -2.72
CA LYS A 124 19.55 8.16 -3.96
C LYS A 124 19.31 6.67 -4.17
N GLU A 125 20.34 5.86 -3.94
CA GLU A 125 20.24 4.40 -3.98
C GLU A 125 19.29 3.89 -2.90
N LEU A 126 19.43 4.39 -1.67
CA LEU A 126 18.59 3.99 -0.55
C LEU A 126 17.09 4.28 -0.77
N VAL A 127 16.77 5.46 -1.32
CA VAL A 127 15.39 5.81 -1.72
C VAL A 127 14.91 4.96 -2.90
N ALA A 128 15.81 4.59 -3.82
CA ALA A 128 15.46 3.72 -4.93
C ALA A 128 15.11 2.30 -4.47
N ASP A 129 15.84 1.76 -3.49
CA ASP A 129 15.56 0.47 -2.87
C ASP A 129 14.27 0.48 -2.07
N TRP A 130 14.02 1.53 -1.29
CA TRP A 130 12.73 1.73 -0.66
C TRP A 130 11.59 1.68 -1.69
N GLY A 131 11.77 2.32 -2.85
CA GLY A 131 10.80 2.30 -3.94
C GLY A 131 10.50 0.89 -4.47
N ARG A 132 11.47 -0.04 -4.45
CA ARG A 132 11.23 -1.45 -4.79
C ARG A 132 10.32 -2.13 -3.77
N THR A 133 10.46 -1.79 -2.49
CA THR A 133 9.55 -2.29 -1.44
C THR A 133 8.14 -1.70 -1.60
N ASP A 134 8.03 -0.43 -1.99
CA ASP A 134 6.74 0.22 -2.24
C ASP A 134 6.01 -0.38 -3.45
N TRP A 135 6.76 -0.76 -4.48
CA TRP A 135 6.23 -1.50 -5.63
C TRP A 135 5.59 -2.83 -5.22
N ASN A 136 6.24 -3.60 -4.35
CA ASN A 136 5.69 -4.86 -3.85
C ASN A 136 4.37 -4.66 -3.07
N ARG A 137 4.26 -3.56 -2.30
CA ARG A 137 2.99 -3.19 -1.64
C ARG A 137 1.90 -2.84 -2.65
N SER A 138 2.28 -2.19 -3.75
CA SER A 138 1.37 -1.88 -4.86
C SER A 138 0.82 -3.16 -5.51
N LEU A 139 1.66 -4.19 -5.67
CA LEU A 139 1.23 -5.50 -6.16
C LEU A 139 0.24 -6.18 -5.21
N LEU A 140 0.52 -6.17 -3.90
CA LEU A 140 -0.42 -6.70 -2.90
C LEU A 140 -1.76 -5.97 -2.94
N ALA A 141 -1.75 -4.64 -3.01
CA ALA A 141 -2.95 -3.83 -3.14
C ALA A 141 -3.75 -4.20 -4.41
N PHE A 142 -3.07 -4.34 -5.55
CA PHE A 142 -3.67 -4.72 -6.82
C PHE A 142 -4.32 -6.10 -6.78
N PHE A 143 -3.56 -7.13 -6.38
CA PHE A 143 -4.06 -8.50 -6.36
C PHE A 143 -5.17 -8.68 -5.32
N GLY A 144 -5.04 -8.07 -4.15
CA GLY A 144 -6.10 -8.09 -3.14
C GLY A 144 -7.39 -7.44 -3.66
N THR A 145 -7.26 -6.33 -4.38
CA THR A 145 -8.42 -5.66 -5.01
C THR A 145 -9.02 -6.51 -6.13
N LEU A 146 -8.21 -7.11 -7.00
CA LEU A 146 -8.69 -7.98 -8.08
C LEU A 146 -9.46 -9.19 -7.52
N VAL A 147 -8.93 -9.84 -6.48
CA VAL A 147 -9.59 -10.95 -5.80
C VAL A 147 -10.92 -10.49 -5.17
N GLY A 148 -10.94 -9.30 -4.57
CA GLY A 148 -12.16 -8.69 -4.04
C GLY A 148 -13.22 -8.38 -5.12
N VAL A 149 -12.80 -7.89 -6.28
CA VAL A 149 -13.68 -7.70 -7.45
C VAL A 149 -14.26 -9.03 -7.92
N CYS A 150 -13.44 -10.08 -8.02
CA CYS A 150 -13.93 -11.42 -8.34
C CYS A 150 -14.95 -11.91 -7.31
N GLY A 151 -14.74 -11.63 -6.02
CA GLY A 151 -15.70 -11.96 -4.96
C GLY A 151 -17.04 -11.26 -5.12
N ALA A 152 -17.04 -9.99 -5.55
CA ALA A 152 -18.27 -9.24 -5.81
C ALA A 152 -19.04 -9.72 -7.06
N LEU A 153 -18.34 -10.33 -8.02
CA LEU A 153 -18.91 -10.83 -9.27
C LEU A 153 -19.30 -12.32 -9.23
N ALA A 154 -18.93 -13.04 -8.17
CA ALA A 154 -19.24 -14.46 -7.95
C ALA A 154 -20.61 -14.64 -7.27
#